data_AF-A0A914GHR0-F1
#
_entry.id   AF-A0A914GHR0-F1
#
_cell.length_a   1.000
_cell.length_b   1.000
_cell.length_c   1.000
_cell.angle_alpha   90.00
_cell.angle_beta   90.00
_cell.angle_gamma   90.00
#
_symmetry.space_group_name_H-M   'P 1'
#
loop_
_entity.id
_entity.type
_entity.pdbx_description
1 polymer ?
#
loop_
_entity_poly.entity_id
_entity_poly.type
_entity_poly.pdbx_seq_one_letter_code
_entity_poly.pdbx_strand_id
1 'polypeptide(L)'
;MRALDDYYEKSYPEFVALRTKCKEILQEEEDLSEIVQLVGKASLAEGDKITLEVAKLVKDDFLQQNGYTPYDRFCPFYKTVGMLKNMIAFYDFAKHAVEATAQSDNKVTWNTIRDHMGDLMYELSSMKFKDPMKDGEEKIKKDYDDLYEKMQTSFRNLED
;
A
#
# COMPACT_ATOMS: atom_id res chain seq x y z
N MET A 1 22.15 15.99 6.22
CA MET A 1 21.49 16.56 7.42
C MET A 1 20.05 16.08 7.43
N ARG A 2 19.60 15.38 8.48
CA ARG A 2 18.22 14.88 8.60
C ARG A 2 17.35 15.88 9.37
N ALA A 3 17.16 17.07 8.79
CA ALA A 3 16.63 18.24 9.51
C ALA A 3 15.15 18.14 9.94
N LEU A 4 14.39 17.18 9.40
CA LEU A 4 12.96 17.01 9.69
C LEU A 4 12.66 15.78 10.55
N ASP A 5 13.65 14.95 10.86
CA ASP A 5 13.43 13.69 11.56
C ASP A 5 12.86 13.94 12.97
N ASP A 6 13.43 14.89 13.73
CA ASP A 6 12.91 15.27 15.06
C ASP A 6 11.43 15.68 15.04
N TYR A 7 10.99 16.39 13.99
CA TYR A 7 9.59 16.78 13.84
C TYR A 7 8.69 15.57 13.57
N TYR A 8 9.14 14.67 12.69
CA TYR A 8 8.39 13.46 12.37
C TYR A 8 8.35 12.49 13.54
N GLU A 9 9.45 12.25 14.25
CA GLU A 9 9.47 11.40 15.44
C GLU A 9 8.48 11.86 16.51
N LYS A 10 8.31 13.18 16.66
CA LYS A 10 7.35 13.76 17.62
C LYS A 10 5.90 13.69 17.14
N SER A 11 5.64 13.94 15.86
CA SER A 11 4.27 14.19 15.36
C SER A 11 3.70 13.02 14.55
N TYR A 12 4.56 12.24 13.88
CA TYR A 12 4.24 11.16 12.95
C TYR A 12 5.35 10.08 12.95
N PRO A 13 5.58 9.39 14.08
CA PRO A 13 6.76 8.56 14.30
C PRO A 13 6.93 7.43 13.26
N GLU A 14 5.83 6.92 12.72
CA GLU A 14 5.82 5.87 11.70
C GLU A 14 6.20 6.37 10.29
N PHE A 15 6.09 7.67 10.01
CA PHE A 15 6.20 8.19 8.65
C PHE A 15 7.57 7.96 8.02
N VAL A 16 8.65 8.06 8.80
CA VAL A 16 10.02 7.90 8.27
C VAL A 16 10.24 6.47 7.77
N ALA A 17 9.73 5.47 8.49
CA ALA A 17 9.81 4.07 8.09
C ALA A 17 8.94 3.82 6.83
N LEU A 18 7.69 4.30 6.84
CA LEU A 18 6.78 4.18 5.70
C LEU A 18 7.35 4.80 4.42
N ARG A 19 7.94 6.00 4.52
CA ARG A 19 8.62 6.68 3.41
C ARG A 19 9.79 5.87 2.88
N THR A 20 10.57 5.26 3.76
CA THR A 20 11.73 4.46 3.37
C THR A 20 11.28 3.22 2.60
N LYS A 21 10.31 2.48 3.14
CA LYS A 21 9.74 1.30 2.49
C LYS A 21 9.09 1.61 1.14
N CYS A 22 8.37 2.73 1.05
CA CYS A 22 7.78 3.20 -0.22
C CYS A 22 8.83 3.46 -1.29
N LYS A 23 9.97 4.08 -0.93
CA LYS A 23 11.08 4.29 -1.86
C LYS A 23 11.72 2.98 -2.32
N GLU A 24 11.89 2.04 -1.40
CA GLU A 24 12.41 0.70 -1.71
C GLU A 24 11.50 -0.03 -2.70
N ILE A 25 10.18 -0.05 -2.46
CA ILE A 25 9.20 -0.66 -3.37
C ILE A 25 9.25 -0.04 -4.78
N LEU A 26 9.34 1.29 -4.87
CA LEU A 26 9.41 1.98 -6.15
C LEU A 26 10.73 1.70 -6.89
N GLN A 27 11.85 1.58 -6.17
CA GLN A 27 13.13 1.22 -6.76
C GLN A 27 13.15 -0.23 -7.25
N GLU A 28 12.66 -1.15 -6.42
CA GLU A 28 12.54 -2.58 -6.80
C GLU A 28 11.61 -2.75 -8.01
N GLU A 29 10.54 -1.95 -8.12
CA GLU A 29 9.66 -1.99 -9.30
C GLU A 29 10.35 -1.50 -10.58
N GLU A 30 11.22 -0.50 -10.49
CA GLU A 30 12.02 -0.03 -11.63
C GLU A 30 12.92 -1.17 -12.15
N ASP A 31 13.67 -1.81 -11.24
CA ASP A 31 14.56 -2.93 -11.57
C ASP A 31 13.79 -4.13 -12.16
N LEU A 32 12.63 -4.46 -11.58
CA LEU A 32 11.78 -5.55 -12.05
C LEU A 32 11.13 -5.23 -13.41
N SER A 33 10.81 -3.96 -13.69
CA SER A 33 10.16 -3.56 -14.94
C SER A 33 11.04 -3.82 -16.16
N GLU A 34 12.36 -3.64 -16.04
CA GLU A 34 13.31 -4.01 -17.09
C GLU A 34 13.29 -5.52 -17.36
N ILE A 35 13.27 -6.33 -16.30
CA ILE A 35 13.19 -7.80 -16.40
C ILE A 35 11.88 -8.22 -17.07
N VAL A 36 10.75 -7.62 -16.67
CA VAL A 36 9.43 -7.92 -17.24
C VAL A 36 9.38 -7.66 -18.74
N GLN A 37 10.01 -6.60 -19.23
CA GLN A 37 10.06 -6.30 -20.67
C GLN A 37 10.83 -7.36 -21.46
N LEU A 38 11.82 -8.02 -20.83
CA LEU A 38 12.66 -9.03 -21.47
C LEU A 38 12.03 -10.44 -21.43
N VAL A 39 11.48 -10.85 -20.29
CA VAL A 39 11.07 -12.25 -20.05
C VAL A 39 9.58 -12.45 -19.74
N GLY A 40 8.83 -11.36 -19.57
CA GLY A 40 7.41 -11.36 -19.25
C GLY A 40 7.10 -11.57 -17.76
N LYS A 41 6.00 -10.96 -17.29
CA LYS A 41 5.56 -10.96 -15.88
C LYS A 41 5.23 -12.34 -15.32
N ALA A 42 4.84 -13.30 -16.16
CA ALA A 42 4.47 -14.65 -15.72
C ALA A 42 5.65 -15.41 -15.09
N SER A 43 6.87 -15.07 -15.48
CA SER A 43 8.13 -15.73 -15.09
C SER A 43 8.67 -15.27 -13.72
N LEU A 44 8.08 -14.23 -13.13
CA LEU A 44 8.54 -13.65 -11.86
C LEU A 44 8.10 -14.48 -10.63
N ALA A 45 8.83 -14.30 -9.53
CA ALA A 45 8.41 -14.82 -8.23
C ALA A 45 7.14 -14.10 -7.74
N GLU A 46 6.37 -14.73 -6.86
CA GLU A 46 5.12 -14.16 -6.36
C GLU A 46 5.34 -12.85 -5.59
N GLY A 47 6.44 -12.75 -4.83
CA GLY A 47 6.83 -11.51 -4.15
C GLY A 47 7.14 -10.35 -5.11
N ASP A 48 7.75 -10.64 -6.26
CA ASP A 48 8.07 -9.62 -7.27
C ASP A 48 6.78 -9.13 -7.95
N LYS A 49 5.85 -10.05 -8.22
CA LYS A 49 4.51 -9.70 -8.75
C LYS A 49 3.77 -8.77 -7.78
N ILE A 50 3.83 -9.03 -6.48
CA ILE A 50 3.26 -8.14 -5.45
C ILE A 50 3.92 -6.77 -5.49
N THR A 51 5.25 -6.72 -5.58
CA THR A 51 6.02 -5.46 -5.65
C THR A 51 5.57 -4.60 -6.83
N LEU A 52 5.45 -5.18 -8.03
CA LEU A 52 4.93 -4.48 -9.22
C LEU A 52 3.52 -3.93 -9.02
N GLU A 53 2.64 -4.70 -8.38
CA GLU A 53 1.22 -4.34 -8.21
C GLU A 53 1.02 -3.27 -7.12
N VAL A 54 1.76 -3.35 -6.01
CA VAL A 54 1.71 -2.31 -4.98
C VAL A 54 2.42 -1.04 -5.44
N ALA A 55 3.53 -1.14 -6.18
CA ALA A 55 4.16 0.03 -6.78
C ALA A 55 3.20 0.75 -7.75
N LYS A 56 2.40 -0.01 -8.52
CA LYS A 56 1.32 0.57 -9.34
C LYS A 56 0.27 1.27 -8.49
N LEU A 57 -0.22 0.64 -7.42
CA LEU A 57 -1.15 1.25 -6.45
C LEU A 57 -0.60 2.57 -5.88
N VAL A 58 0.68 2.60 -5.49
CA VAL A 58 1.35 3.81 -5.00
C VAL A 58 1.43 4.88 -6.09
N LYS A 59 1.81 4.53 -7.32
CA LYS A 59 1.91 5.49 -8.43
C LYS A 59 0.56 6.11 -8.78
N ASP A 60 -0.49 5.30 -8.90
CA ASP A 60 -1.80 5.73 -9.38
C ASP A 60 -2.64 6.40 -8.28
N ASP A 61 -2.54 5.91 -7.04
CA ASP A 61 -3.44 6.33 -5.96
C ASP A 61 -2.79 7.18 -4.86
N PHE A 62 -1.45 7.17 -4.73
CA PHE A 62 -0.73 7.99 -3.76
C PHE A 62 0.05 9.16 -4.39
N LEU A 63 0.82 8.90 -5.44
CA LEU A 63 1.68 9.91 -6.08
C LEU A 63 0.92 10.83 -7.04
N GLN A 64 -0.08 10.30 -7.75
CA GLN A 64 -0.92 11.10 -8.64
C GLN A 64 -2.01 11.85 -7.86
N GLN A 65 -2.05 13.17 -8.04
CA GLN A 65 -3.07 14.04 -7.45
C GLN A 65 -3.75 14.91 -8.51
N ASN A 66 -5.08 15.03 -8.42
CA ASN A 66 -5.84 15.92 -9.31
C ASN A 66 -6.15 17.26 -8.63
N GLY A 67 -5.34 18.27 -8.95
CA GLY A 67 -5.47 19.62 -8.39
C GLY A 67 -6.81 20.33 -8.66
N TYR A 68 -7.65 19.82 -9.57
CA TYR A 68 -8.94 20.42 -9.91
C TYR A 68 -10.12 19.85 -9.11
N THR A 69 -9.93 18.80 -8.30
CA THR A 69 -11.01 18.17 -7.53
C THR A 69 -11.08 18.73 -6.11
N PRO A 70 -12.28 18.73 -5.49
CA PRO A 70 -12.43 19.24 -4.13
C PRO A 70 -11.70 18.40 -3.08
N TYR A 71 -11.55 17.09 -3.32
CA TYR A 71 -10.96 16.13 -2.38
C TYR A 71 -9.43 15.92 -2.54
N ASP A 72 -8.85 16.37 -3.65
CA ASP A 72 -7.42 16.12 -3.99
C ASP A 72 -6.61 17.38 -4.31
N ARG A 73 -7.25 18.57 -4.38
CA ARG A 73 -6.53 19.86 -4.52
C ARG A 73 -5.57 20.18 -3.36
N PHE A 74 -5.82 19.59 -2.19
CA PHE A 74 -5.00 19.72 -0.99
C PHE A 74 -5.15 18.45 -0.15
N CYS A 75 -4.02 17.82 0.17
CA CYS A 75 -3.97 16.61 0.98
C CYS A 75 -3.29 16.92 2.33
N PRO A 76 -4.04 16.96 3.45
CA PRO A 76 -3.46 17.13 4.77
C PRO A 76 -2.52 15.98 5.12
N PHE A 77 -1.51 16.26 5.95
CA PHE A 77 -0.46 15.28 6.23
C PHE A 77 -0.97 14.01 6.91
N TYR A 78 -1.98 14.09 7.79
CA TYR A 78 -2.60 12.89 8.38
C TYR A 78 -3.23 11.98 7.32
N LYS A 79 -3.79 12.56 6.24
CA LYS A 79 -4.37 11.80 5.12
C LYS A 79 -3.24 11.12 4.34
N THR A 80 -2.16 11.85 4.06
CA THR A 80 -0.95 11.31 3.42
C THR A 80 -0.37 10.13 4.21
N VAL A 81 -0.13 10.29 5.51
CA VAL A 81 0.45 9.24 6.36
C VAL A 81 -0.48 8.03 6.44
N GLY A 82 -1.79 8.24 6.61
CA GLY A 82 -2.77 7.16 6.69
C GLY A 82 -2.89 6.34 5.39
N MET A 83 -2.93 7.01 4.23
CA MET A 83 -2.93 6.31 2.94
C MET A 83 -1.67 5.47 2.76
N LEU A 84 -0.50 6.06 3.06
CA LEU A 84 0.76 5.36 2.92
C LEU A 84 0.87 4.17 3.87
N LYS A 85 0.44 4.33 5.13
CA LYS A 85 0.38 3.26 6.13
C LYS A 85 -0.39 2.05 5.59
N ASN A 86 -1.58 2.26 5.03
CA ASN A 86 -2.42 1.17 4.56
C ASN A 86 -1.86 0.49 3.30
N MET A 87 -1.30 1.26 2.35
CA MET A 87 -0.66 0.67 1.16
C MET A 87 0.57 -0.17 1.52
N ILE A 88 1.41 0.30 2.45
CA ILE A 88 2.59 -0.45 2.92
C ILE A 88 2.17 -1.68 3.74
N ALA A 89 1.15 -1.55 4.59
CA ALA A 89 0.62 -2.69 5.34
C ALA A 89 0.12 -3.81 4.41
N PHE A 90 -0.61 -3.45 3.35
CA PHE A 90 -1.05 -4.42 2.34
C PHE A 90 0.15 -5.12 1.67
N TYR A 91 1.20 -4.37 1.31
CA TYR A 91 2.43 -4.94 0.77
C TYR A 91 3.06 -5.96 1.72
N ASP A 92 3.24 -5.58 2.99
CA ASP A 92 3.89 -6.43 4.00
C ASP A 92 3.05 -7.69 4.27
N PHE A 93 1.72 -7.57 4.40
CA PHE A 93 0.83 -8.73 4.57
C PHE A 93 0.84 -9.65 3.34
N ALA A 94 0.77 -9.09 2.13
CA ALA A 94 0.80 -9.89 0.90
C ALA A 94 2.13 -10.63 0.75
N LYS A 95 3.26 -9.96 1.01
CA LYS A 95 4.59 -10.57 0.99
C LYS A 95 4.71 -11.67 2.03
N HIS A 96 4.23 -11.43 3.25
CA HIS A 96 4.23 -12.42 4.31
C HIS A 96 3.43 -13.67 3.92
N ALA A 97 2.20 -13.51 3.43
CA ALA A 97 1.33 -14.64 3.07
C ALA A 97 1.96 -15.54 1.99
N VAL A 98 2.59 -14.97 0.95
CA VAL A 98 3.25 -15.77 -0.10
C VAL A 98 4.55 -16.41 0.37
N GLU A 99 5.28 -15.77 1.29
CA GLU A 99 6.54 -16.30 1.83
C GLU A 99 6.29 -17.42 2.86
N ALA A 100 5.32 -17.22 3.76
CA ALA A 100 4.94 -18.17 4.81
C ALA A 100 4.40 -19.48 4.22
N THR A 101 3.67 -19.41 3.11
CA THR A 101 3.06 -20.58 2.45
C THR A 101 3.91 -21.14 1.30
N ALA A 102 5.12 -20.62 1.08
CA ALA A 102 5.96 -21.00 -0.07
C ALA A 102 6.34 -22.49 -0.12
N GLN A 103 6.40 -23.16 1.04
CA GLN A 103 6.71 -24.58 1.19
C GLN A 103 5.48 -25.43 1.58
N SER A 104 4.29 -24.81 1.66
CA SER A 104 3.03 -25.48 1.96
C SER A 104 2.44 -26.09 0.69
N ASP A 105 1.68 -27.18 0.83
CA ASP A 105 0.86 -27.74 -0.26
C ASP A 105 -0.21 -26.73 -0.73
N ASN A 106 -0.67 -25.85 0.17
CA ASN A 106 -1.62 -24.78 -0.10
C ASN A 106 -0.90 -23.43 -0.28
N LYS A 107 -0.04 -23.34 -1.29
CA LYS A 107 0.71 -22.12 -1.58
C LYS A 107 -0.21 -20.95 -1.97
N VAL A 108 -0.09 -19.85 -1.25
CA VAL A 108 -0.73 -18.58 -1.63
C VAL A 108 0.05 -17.94 -2.78
N THR A 109 -0.67 -17.49 -3.80
CA THR A 109 -0.10 -16.77 -4.95
C THR A 109 -0.68 -15.37 -5.01
N TRP A 110 -0.06 -14.48 -5.79
CA TRP A 110 -0.62 -13.17 -6.07
C TRP A 110 -2.03 -13.27 -6.66
N ASN A 111 -2.28 -14.23 -7.56
CA ASN A 111 -3.62 -14.42 -8.12
C ASN A 111 -4.63 -14.77 -7.03
N THR A 112 -4.26 -15.64 -6.09
CA THR A 112 -5.12 -15.97 -4.93
C THR A 112 -5.43 -14.71 -4.12
N ILE A 113 -4.42 -13.90 -3.79
CA ILE A 113 -4.59 -12.65 -3.04
C ILE A 113 -5.51 -11.69 -3.81
N ARG A 114 -5.22 -11.44 -5.10
CA ARG A 114 -6.01 -10.53 -5.94
C ARG A 114 -7.48 -10.95 -6.00
N ASP A 115 -7.74 -12.24 -6.16
CA ASP A 115 -9.10 -12.75 -6.32
C ASP A 115 -9.90 -12.68 -5.00
N HIS A 116 -9.25 -12.85 -3.83
CA HIS A 116 -9.90 -12.75 -2.52
C HIS A 116 -9.95 -11.33 -1.96
N MET A 117 -8.99 -10.47 -2.33
CA MET A 117 -8.79 -9.13 -1.77
C MET A 117 -9.20 -8.02 -2.73
N GLY A 118 -9.96 -8.32 -3.80
CA GLY A 118 -10.39 -7.32 -4.79
C GLY A 118 -11.13 -6.12 -4.17
N ASP A 119 -12.03 -6.37 -3.21
CA ASP A 119 -12.74 -5.31 -2.49
C ASP A 119 -11.78 -4.45 -1.66
N LEU A 120 -10.81 -5.06 -0.97
CA LEU A 120 -9.80 -4.35 -0.21
C LEU A 120 -8.89 -3.49 -1.09
N MET A 121 -8.48 -4.02 -2.25
CA MET A 121 -7.69 -3.27 -3.23
C MET A 121 -8.49 -2.06 -3.76
N TYR A 122 -9.78 -2.24 -4.02
CA TYR A 122 -10.65 -1.13 -4.40
C TYR A 122 -10.77 -0.07 -3.30
N GLU A 123 -10.91 -0.48 -2.04
CA GLU A 123 -10.94 0.43 -0.89
C GLU A 123 -9.62 1.19 -0.71
N LEU A 124 -8.48 0.51 -0.90
CA LEU A 124 -7.15 1.14 -0.88
C LEU A 124 -7.01 2.22 -1.96
N SER A 125 -7.38 1.92 -3.21
CA SER A 125 -7.40 2.92 -4.29
C SER A 125 -8.36 4.07 -4.00
N SER A 126 -9.48 3.78 -3.34
CA SER A 126 -10.51 4.77 -3.05
C SER A 126 -10.18 5.70 -1.89
N MET A 127 -9.11 5.43 -1.12
CA MET A 127 -8.71 6.27 0.02
C MET A 127 -8.48 7.74 -0.37
N LYS A 128 -7.99 7.99 -1.59
CA LYS A 128 -7.72 9.35 -2.08
C LYS A 128 -8.98 10.22 -2.23
N PHE A 129 -10.17 9.62 -2.36
CA PHE A 129 -11.43 10.33 -2.57
C PHE A 129 -12.06 10.88 -1.29
N LYS A 130 -11.52 10.58 -0.10
CA LYS A 130 -11.95 11.18 1.17
C LYS A 130 -11.75 12.70 1.12
N ASP A 131 -12.79 13.48 1.41
CA ASP A 131 -12.77 14.94 1.30
C ASP A 131 -12.40 15.55 2.65
N PRO A 132 -11.20 16.12 2.82
CA PRO A 132 -10.76 16.63 4.12
C PRO A 132 -11.64 17.75 4.67
N MET A 133 -12.31 18.50 3.81
CA MET A 133 -13.17 19.61 4.21
C MET A 133 -14.57 19.15 4.65
N LYS A 134 -15.04 17.99 4.18
CA LYS A 134 -16.36 17.46 4.50
C LYS A 134 -16.33 16.36 5.56
N ASP A 135 -15.37 15.47 5.47
CA ASP A 135 -15.28 14.30 6.36
C ASP A 135 -14.64 14.65 7.70
N GLY A 136 -13.69 15.58 7.72
CA GLY A 136 -12.92 15.95 8.91
C GLY A 136 -11.82 14.92 9.24
N GLU A 137 -10.88 15.35 10.09
CA GLU A 137 -9.69 14.55 10.43
C GLU A 137 -10.03 13.24 11.16
N GLU A 138 -10.87 13.31 12.19
CA GLU A 138 -11.20 12.15 13.04
C GLU A 138 -11.85 11.02 12.23
N LYS A 139 -12.80 11.36 11.36
CA LYS A 139 -13.48 10.38 10.51
C LYS A 139 -12.53 9.74 9.52
N ILE A 140 -11.68 10.53 8.86
CA ILE A 140 -10.70 10.00 7.89
C ILE A 140 -9.72 9.04 8.58
N LYS A 141 -9.20 9.42 9.75
CA LYS A 141 -8.32 8.55 10.52
C LYS A 141 -9.00 7.24 10.90
N LYS A 142 -10.24 7.33 11.44
CA LYS A 142 -11.02 6.15 11.79
C LYS A 142 -11.27 5.24 10.57
N ASP A 143 -11.67 5.81 9.44
CA ASP A 143 -11.91 5.03 8.22
C ASP A 143 -10.64 4.30 7.75
N TYR A 144 -9.46 4.91 7.91
CA TYR A 144 -8.19 4.28 7.56
C TYR A 144 -7.76 3.21 8.56
N ASP A 145 -7.97 3.42 9.86
CA ASP A 145 -7.70 2.40 10.88
C ASP A 145 -8.67 1.21 10.74
N ASP A 146 -9.96 1.45 10.47
CA ASP A 146 -10.93 0.39 10.19
C ASP A 146 -10.53 -0.44 8.96
N LEU A 147 -10.02 0.20 7.90
CA LEU A 147 -9.50 -0.49 6.71
C LEU A 147 -8.25 -1.32 7.04
N TYR A 148 -7.36 -0.82 7.90
CA TYR A 148 -6.19 -1.56 8.36
C TYR A 148 -6.59 -2.86 9.09
N GLU A 149 -7.51 -2.76 10.06
CA GLU A 149 -8.02 -3.92 10.81
C GLU A 149 -8.73 -4.92 9.90
N LYS A 150 -9.49 -4.43 8.91
CA LYS A 150 -10.13 -5.26 7.89
C LYS A 150 -9.10 -6.02 7.08
N MET A 151 -8.04 -5.36 6.60
CA MET A 151 -6.95 -6.03 5.87
C MET A 151 -6.29 -7.11 6.72
N GLN A 152 -5.94 -6.80 7.96
CA GLN A 152 -5.31 -7.76 8.86
C GLN A 152 -6.17 -9.02 9.07
N THR A 153 -7.48 -8.83 9.27
CA THR A 153 -8.43 -9.93 9.42
C THR A 153 -8.54 -10.76 8.14
N SER A 154 -8.63 -10.11 6.97
CA SER A 154 -8.73 -10.80 5.69
C SER A 154 -7.48 -11.62 5.37
N PHE A 155 -6.27 -11.11 5.66
CA PHE A 155 -5.04 -11.88 5.46
C PHE A 155 -4.90 -13.07 6.43
N ARG A 156 -5.34 -12.94 7.69
CA ARG A 156 -5.43 -14.09 8.60
C ARG A 156 -6.32 -15.19 8.05
N ASN A 157 -7.52 -14.82 7.59
CA ASN A 157 -8.46 -15.77 7.01
C ASN A 157 -7.99 -16.40 5.69
N LEU A 158 -6.99 -15.80 5.03
CA LEU A 158 -6.39 -16.35 3.80
C LEU A 158 -5.32 -17.41 4.13
N GLU A 159 -4.69 -17.30 5.29
CA GLU A 159 -3.64 -18.22 5.76
C GLU A 159 -4.20 -19.46 6.47
N ASP A 160 -5.41 -19.35 7.05
CA ASP A 160 -6.16 -20.44 7.69
C ASP A 160 -6.82 -21.41 6.68
#